data_AF-A0A938QW01-F1
#
_entry.id   AF-A0A938QW01-F1
#
_cell.length_a   1.000
_cell.length_b   1.000
_cell.length_c   1.000
_cell.angle_alpha   90.00
_cell.angle_beta   90.00
_cell.angle_gamma   90.00
#
_symmetry.space_group_name_H-M   'P 1'
#
loop_
_entity.id
_entity.type
_entity.pdbx_description
1 polymer ?
#
loop_
_entity_poly.entity_id
_entity_poly.type
_entity_poly.pdbx_seq_one_letter_code
_entity_poly.pdbx_strand_id
1 'polypeptide(L)'
;MSRRGVGVACRGVVALVGAVVALGSCPASDGGEGEGEGEGEGEGEGEGEGEVDNPWGFSMRRPGEHTFPCGDAFACNDTVDVPEVDFVCTYRQGGHDAVVYVAATPTGIESAFSVFGVYDDVTAYLSEGGVVTPLSGAFYDWGGNHHNETLGAVIDAVRVTWTYSSYGFGFRACHPPDCVRLEDNGTLTDGCEPERTMPEICVSVPATGALPLLVDDFAPCAGDNG
;
A
#
# COMPACT_ATOMS: atom_id res chain seq x y z
N MET A 1 -19.67 45.24 27.73
CA MET A 1 -18.36 44.57 27.68
C MET A 1 -18.09 44.16 26.23
N SER A 2 -17.89 45.13 25.34
CA SER A 2 -16.60 45.57 24.76
C SER A 2 -15.73 44.45 24.16
N ARG A 3 -15.95 44.20 22.86
CA ARG A 3 -15.10 43.36 21.99
C ARG A 3 -13.83 44.14 21.65
N ARG A 4 -12.65 43.52 21.83
CA ARG A 4 -11.38 44.03 21.28
C ARG A 4 -10.99 43.19 20.08
N GLY A 5 -10.99 43.82 18.90
CA GLY A 5 -10.41 43.28 17.69
C GLY A 5 -8.89 43.46 17.68
N VAL A 6 -8.19 42.50 17.09
CA VAL A 6 -6.77 42.61 16.74
C VAL A 6 -6.72 42.77 15.23
N GLY A 7 -6.32 43.95 14.77
CA GLY A 7 -6.02 44.23 13.37
C GLY A 7 -4.58 43.86 13.08
N VAL A 8 -4.36 43.08 12.02
CA VAL A 8 -3.04 42.90 11.41
C VAL A 8 -2.98 43.75 10.16
N ALA A 9 -2.09 44.73 10.19
CA ALA A 9 -1.76 45.59 9.06
C ALA A 9 -0.59 44.97 8.28
N CYS A 10 -0.83 44.58 7.02
CA CYS A 10 0.26 44.34 6.07
C CYS A 10 0.25 45.45 5.02
N ARG A 11 1.23 46.35 5.13
CA ARG A 11 1.57 47.32 4.09
C ARG A 11 2.35 46.61 2.99
N GLY A 12 1.97 46.89 1.75
CA GLY A 12 2.57 46.30 0.57
C GLY A 12 3.90 46.89 0.15
N VAL A 13 4.54 46.21 -0.80
CA VAL A 13 5.50 46.79 -1.74
C VAL A 13 5.04 46.41 -3.14
N VAL A 14 4.80 47.43 -3.93
CA VAL A 14 4.49 47.41 -5.36
C VAL A 14 5.79 47.28 -6.13
N ALA A 15 5.87 46.33 -7.05
CA ALA A 15 6.82 46.37 -8.16
C ALA A 15 6.08 46.03 -9.46
N LEU A 16 5.91 47.07 -10.27
CA LEU A 16 5.31 47.12 -11.59
C LEU A 16 6.37 46.74 -12.64
N VAL A 17 6.15 45.70 -13.45
CA VAL A 17 6.65 45.60 -14.84
C VAL A 17 5.62 44.82 -15.65
N GLY A 18 5.19 45.42 -16.76
CA GLY A 18 4.01 45.03 -17.51
C GLY A 18 4.15 43.79 -18.38
N ALA A 19 3.06 43.05 -18.47
CA ALA A 19 2.75 42.20 -19.60
C ALA A 19 1.24 42.33 -19.87
N VAL A 20 0.92 42.91 -21.02
CA VAL A 20 -0.45 43.03 -21.55
C VAL A 20 -0.82 41.65 -22.09
N VAL A 21 -1.71 40.94 -21.40
CA VAL A 21 -2.35 39.71 -21.93
C VAL A 21 -3.83 39.99 -22.12
N ALA A 22 -4.28 39.75 -23.34
CA ALA A 22 -5.62 40.03 -23.82
C ALA A 22 -6.69 39.26 -23.04
N LEU A 23 -7.72 39.99 -22.61
CA LEU A 23 -8.94 39.44 -22.01
C LEU A 23 -9.80 38.83 -23.13
N GLY A 24 -9.82 37.49 -23.21
CA GLY A 24 -10.78 36.74 -23.99
C GLY A 24 -12.04 36.47 -23.16
N SER A 25 -13.13 37.14 -23.50
CA SER A 25 -14.45 36.94 -22.91
C SER A 25 -15.00 35.55 -23.27
N CYS A 26 -15.31 34.72 -22.28
CA CYS A 26 -16.14 33.52 -22.48
C CYS A 26 -17.61 33.86 -22.22
N PRO A 27 -18.55 33.45 -23.10
CA PRO A 27 -19.98 33.62 -22.88
C PRO A 27 -20.47 32.68 -21.76
N ALA A 28 -21.33 33.23 -20.90
CA ALA A 28 -22.11 32.47 -19.95
C ALA A 28 -23.03 31.49 -20.70
N SER A 29 -22.98 30.20 -20.34
CA SER A 29 -24.02 29.23 -20.70
C SER A 29 -24.95 29.04 -19.53
N ASP A 30 -26.24 29.25 -19.81
CA ASP A 30 -27.39 29.03 -18.97
C ASP A 30 -27.55 27.55 -18.58
N GLY A 31 -27.93 27.36 -17.32
CA GLY A 31 -29.07 26.54 -16.89
C GLY A 31 -29.25 25.14 -17.46
N GLY A 32 -28.87 24.14 -16.67
CA GLY A 32 -29.40 22.78 -16.76
C GLY A 32 -29.66 22.25 -15.35
N GLU A 33 -30.88 22.43 -14.84
CA GLU A 33 -31.36 21.78 -13.61
C GLU A 33 -31.72 20.33 -13.97
N GLY A 34 -30.89 19.38 -13.53
CA GLY A 34 -31.14 17.96 -13.64
C GLY A 34 -31.24 17.34 -12.26
N GLU A 35 -32.47 17.22 -11.74
CA GLU A 35 -32.77 16.42 -10.55
C GLU A 35 -32.81 14.94 -10.96
N GLY A 36 -31.75 14.21 -10.62
CA GLY A 36 -31.67 12.77 -10.78
C GLY A 36 -31.52 12.11 -9.42
N GLU A 37 -32.64 11.82 -8.76
CA GLU A 37 -32.67 10.95 -7.59
C GLU A 37 -32.54 9.49 -8.07
N GLY A 38 -31.33 8.96 -8.02
CA GLY A 38 -31.03 7.55 -8.22
C GLY A 38 -30.55 6.94 -6.92
N GLU A 39 -31.47 6.46 -6.08
CA GLU A 39 -31.13 5.59 -4.95
C GLU A 39 -30.72 4.23 -5.50
N GLY A 40 -29.42 4.06 -5.76
CA GLY A 40 -28.82 2.78 -6.09
C GLY A 40 -28.32 2.10 -4.81
N GLU A 41 -29.15 1.25 -4.21
CA GLU A 41 -28.71 0.27 -3.23
C GLU A 41 -27.88 -0.81 -3.95
N GLY A 42 -26.61 -0.50 -4.19
CA GLY A 42 -25.63 -1.45 -4.71
C GLY A 42 -25.05 -2.26 -3.57
N GLU A 43 -25.76 -3.30 -3.13
CA GLU A 43 -25.14 -4.40 -2.37
C GLU A 43 -24.22 -5.16 -3.35
N GLY A 44 -23.00 -4.66 -3.53
CA GLY A 44 -21.95 -5.36 -4.24
C GLY A 44 -21.49 -6.53 -3.38
N GLU A 45 -22.15 -7.68 -3.54
CA GLU A 45 -21.61 -8.97 -3.09
C GLU A 45 -20.29 -9.20 -3.82
N GLY A 46 -19.17 -8.89 -3.15
CA GLY A 46 -17.84 -9.01 -3.72
C GLY A 46 -17.57 -10.44 -4.17
N GLU A 47 -17.33 -10.63 -5.47
CA GLU A 47 -17.01 -11.91 -6.12
C GLU A 47 -15.59 -12.42 -5.76
N GLY A 48 -15.23 -12.43 -4.48
CA GLY A 48 -13.90 -12.80 -3.97
C GLY A 48 -13.79 -14.20 -3.35
N GLU A 49 -14.85 -15.02 -3.36
CA GLU A 49 -14.92 -16.26 -2.56
C GLU A 49 -14.21 -17.48 -3.18
N GLY A 50 -13.16 -17.26 -3.97
CA GLY A 50 -12.35 -18.35 -4.53
C GLY A 50 -11.15 -18.67 -3.65
N GLU A 51 -11.10 -19.87 -3.07
CA GLU A 51 -9.84 -20.41 -2.54
C GLU A 51 -8.84 -20.61 -3.70
N VAL A 52 -7.58 -20.31 -3.44
CA VAL A 52 -6.48 -20.53 -4.38
C VAL A 52 -5.70 -21.77 -3.99
N ASP A 53 -5.69 -22.77 -4.89
CA ASP A 53 -4.90 -23.98 -4.73
C ASP A 53 -3.41 -23.64 -4.67
N ASN A 54 -2.71 -24.17 -3.67
CA ASN A 54 -1.28 -23.96 -3.47
C ASN A 54 -0.61 -25.19 -2.83
N PRO A 55 0.72 -25.34 -3.00
CA PRO A 55 1.43 -26.52 -2.48
C PRO A 55 1.77 -26.43 -0.98
N TRP A 56 1.47 -25.32 -0.31
CA TRP A 56 1.90 -25.04 1.07
C TRP A 56 0.79 -25.31 2.11
N GLY A 57 -0.42 -25.58 1.65
CA GLY A 57 -1.50 -26.11 2.49
C GLY A 57 -2.22 -25.09 3.38
N PHE A 58 -1.87 -23.79 3.30
CA PHE A 58 -2.70 -22.74 3.88
C PHE A 58 -3.80 -22.32 2.91
N SER A 59 -4.95 -21.89 3.44
CA SER A 59 -6.01 -21.28 2.62
C SER A 59 -5.56 -19.90 2.19
N MET A 60 -5.52 -19.66 0.88
CA MET A 60 -5.34 -18.32 0.31
C MET A 60 -6.61 -17.89 -0.38
N ARG A 61 -6.95 -16.61 -0.24
CA ARG A 61 -8.02 -16.00 -1.03
C ARG A 61 -7.52 -15.54 -2.39
N ARG A 62 -8.46 -15.25 -3.29
CA ARG A 62 -8.21 -14.37 -4.44
C ARG A 62 -8.43 -12.93 -3.96
N PRO A 63 -7.44 -12.04 -4.06
CA PRO A 63 -7.63 -10.65 -3.68
C PRO A 63 -8.73 -10.00 -4.49
N GLY A 64 -9.69 -9.42 -3.79
CA GLY A 64 -10.77 -8.59 -4.35
C GLY A 64 -10.46 -7.10 -4.26
N GLU A 65 -11.52 -6.29 -4.36
CA GLU A 65 -11.48 -4.85 -4.18
C GLU A 65 -12.59 -4.43 -3.21
N HIS A 66 -12.36 -3.35 -2.48
CA HIS A 66 -13.33 -2.75 -1.56
C HIS A 66 -13.55 -1.29 -1.94
N THR A 67 -14.82 -0.89 -2.05
CA THR A 67 -15.19 0.48 -2.37
C THR A 67 -15.33 1.30 -1.09
N PHE A 68 -14.57 2.40 -0.99
CA PHE A 68 -14.63 3.34 0.12
C PHE A 68 -15.14 4.71 -0.32
N PRO A 69 -15.96 5.39 0.51
CA PRO A 69 -16.32 6.78 0.25
C PRO A 69 -15.10 7.69 0.42
N CYS A 70 -14.90 8.60 -0.53
CA CYS A 70 -13.79 9.55 -0.55
C CYS A 70 -13.80 10.53 0.63
N GLY A 71 -14.99 10.95 1.08
CA GLY A 71 -15.13 12.04 2.05
C GLY A 71 -14.44 13.32 1.54
N ASP A 72 -13.60 13.93 2.37
CA ASP A 72 -12.83 15.14 2.03
C ASP A 72 -11.47 14.83 1.36
N ALA A 73 -11.25 13.59 0.90
CA ALA A 73 -9.99 13.17 0.32
C ALA A 73 -9.63 13.96 -0.94
N PHE A 74 -8.41 14.50 -0.99
CA PHE A 74 -7.92 15.21 -2.16
C PHE A 74 -7.84 14.28 -3.39
N ALA A 75 -8.31 14.78 -4.54
CA ALA A 75 -8.36 14.05 -5.82
C ALA A 75 -9.28 12.82 -5.84
N CYS A 76 -10.29 12.78 -4.99
CA CYS A 76 -11.29 11.72 -4.89
C CYS A 76 -12.68 12.38 -4.84
N ASN A 77 -13.59 12.03 -5.75
CA ASN A 77 -14.86 12.75 -5.90
C ASN A 77 -16.07 12.08 -5.22
N ASP A 78 -16.12 10.75 -5.16
CA ASP A 78 -17.29 10.03 -4.65
C ASP A 78 -16.85 8.80 -3.87
N THR A 79 -16.41 7.77 -4.59
CA THR A 79 -15.79 6.57 -4.03
C THR A 79 -14.48 6.24 -4.71
N VAL A 80 -13.71 5.34 -4.10
CA VAL A 80 -12.50 4.76 -4.66
C VAL A 80 -12.48 3.27 -4.34
N ASP A 81 -12.09 2.48 -5.33
CA ASP A 81 -11.85 1.05 -5.15
C ASP A 81 -10.41 0.85 -4.69
N VAL A 82 -10.26 0.14 -3.57
CA VAL A 82 -8.98 -0.18 -2.96
C VAL A 82 -8.79 -1.69 -3.02
N PRO A 83 -7.69 -2.19 -3.61
CA PRO A 83 -7.47 -3.62 -3.73
C PRO A 83 -7.14 -4.24 -2.37
N GLU A 84 -7.55 -5.50 -2.20
CA GLU A 84 -6.91 -6.38 -1.23
C GLU A 84 -5.47 -6.67 -1.67
N VAL A 85 -4.56 -6.78 -0.71
CA VAL A 85 -3.16 -7.01 -0.99
C VAL A 85 -2.69 -8.26 -0.26
N ASP A 86 -2.25 -9.22 -1.05
CA ASP A 86 -1.82 -10.52 -0.56
C ASP A 86 -0.43 -10.84 -1.10
N PHE A 87 0.44 -11.37 -0.23
CA PHE A 87 1.81 -11.75 -0.58
C PHE A 87 2.11 -13.18 -0.14
N VAL A 88 2.87 -13.89 -0.97
CA VAL A 88 3.53 -15.13 -0.60
C VAL A 88 5.04 -14.89 -0.60
N CYS A 89 5.67 -15.10 0.55
CA CYS A 89 7.07 -14.83 0.79
C CYS A 89 7.82 -16.08 1.26
N THR A 90 9.10 -16.18 0.96
CA THR A 90 9.98 -17.17 1.61
C THR A 90 10.47 -16.66 2.96
N TYR A 91 10.84 -17.60 3.84
CA TYR A 91 11.50 -17.29 5.11
C TYR A 91 12.56 -18.33 5.44
N ARG A 92 13.84 -17.93 5.44
CA ARG A 92 15.00 -18.81 5.61
C ARG A 92 15.92 -18.40 6.75
N GLN A 93 15.41 -17.62 7.69
CA GLN A 93 16.17 -17.12 8.84
C GLN A 93 15.98 -18.03 10.05
N GLY A 94 16.90 -17.97 11.03
CA GLY A 94 16.74 -18.69 12.30
C GLY A 94 16.73 -20.22 12.20
N GLY A 95 17.09 -20.79 11.05
CA GLY A 95 16.99 -22.24 10.80
C GLY A 95 15.67 -22.69 10.20
N HIS A 96 14.78 -21.76 9.88
CA HIS A 96 13.56 -22.05 9.11
C HIS A 96 13.87 -22.28 7.62
N ASP A 97 13.00 -23.04 6.98
CA ASP A 97 12.87 -23.12 5.51
C ASP A 97 11.38 -23.18 5.21
N ALA A 98 10.75 -22.00 5.25
CA ALA A 98 9.31 -21.85 5.30
C ALA A 98 8.78 -20.93 4.18
N VAL A 99 7.47 -21.00 3.98
CA VAL A 99 6.71 -20.05 3.16
C VAL A 99 5.69 -19.35 4.02
N VAL A 100 5.65 -18.03 3.91
CA VAL A 100 4.75 -17.14 4.64
C VAL A 100 3.73 -16.57 3.67
N TYR A 101 2.46 -16.61 4.04
CA TYR A 101 1.38 -15.92 3.36
C TYR A 101 0.90 -14.78 4.24
N VAL A 102 0.76 -13.58 3.67
CA VAL A 102 0.21 -12.40 4.33
C VAL A 102 -0.97 -11.93 3.49
N ALA A 103 -2.13 -11.77 4.12
CA ALA A 103 -3.34 -11.25 3.50
C ALA A 103 -3.74 -9.95 4.21
N ALA A 104 -3.82 -8.85 3.46
CA ALA A 104 -4.18 -7.54 3.96
C ALA A 104 -5.47 -7.05 3.30
N THR A 105 -6.54 -6.93 4.09
CA THR A 105 -7.80 -6.36 3.66
C THR A 105 -7.78 -4.86 3.95
N PRO A 106 -8.10 -3.98 2.98
CA PRO A 106 -8.22 -2.58 3.27
C PRO A 106 -9.40 -2.36 4.23
N THR A 107 -9.20 -1.52 5.24
CA THR A 107 -10.20 -1.12 6.23
C THR A 107 -10.67 0.31 6.03
N GLY A 108 -10.02 1.06 5.14
CA GLY A 108 -10.35 2.44 4.82
C GLY A 108 -9.40 3.03 3.79
N ILE A 109 -9.46 4.35 3.67
CA ILE A 109 -8.56 5.14 2.83
C ILE A 109 -7.94 6.28 3.62
N GLU A 110 -6.73 6.65 3.22
CA GLU A 110 -6.08 7.90 3.59
C GLU A 110 -5.77 8.71 2.34
N SER A 111 -5.69 10.03 2.51
CA SER A 111 -5.36 10.94 1.41
C SER A 111 -4.29 11.92 1.84
N ALA A 112 -3.25 12.05 1.01
CA ALA A 112 -2.26 13.11 1.12
C ALA A 112 -2.11 13.79 -0.26
N PHE A 113 -1.14 13.36 -1.06
CA PHE A 113 -0.99 13.77 -2.45
C PHE A 113 -1.72 12.86 -3.44
N SER A 114 -2.15 11.69 -2.96
CA SER A 114 -2.97 10.68 -3.63
C SER A 114 -3.78 9.94 -2.57
N VAL A 115 -4.76 9.16 -3.02
CA VAL A 115 -5.55 8.27 -2.18
C VAL A 115 -4.91 6.89 -2.16
N PHE A 116 -4.83 6.28 -0.98
CA PHE A 116 -4.33 4.92 -0.80
C PHE A 116 -5.08 4.22 0.33
N GLY A 117 -5.04 2.89 0.33
CA GLY A 117 -5.70 2.07 1.33
C GLY A 117 -5.03 2.13 2.70
N VAL A 118 -5.83 2.05 3.75
CA VAL A 118 -5.41 1.70 5.12
C VAL A 118 -5.71 0.22 5.32
N TYR A 119 -4.78 -0.53 5.91
CA TYR A 119 -4.86 -1.98 6.01
C TYR A 119 -4.63 -2.44 7.46
N ASP A 120 -5.65 -2.30 8.30
CA ASP A 120 -5.58 -2.76 9.70
C ASP A 120 -5.99 -4.23 9.88
N ASP A 121 -6.70 -4.80 8.91
CA ASP A 121 -7.10 -6.21 8.89
C ASP A 121 -6.06 -7.03 8.12
N VAL A 122 -5.05 -7.51 8.85
CA VAL A 122 -3.95 -8.30 8.29
C VAL A 122 -3.85 -9.63 9.01
N THR A 123 -3.83 -10.72 8.23
CA THR A 123 -3.57 -12.07 8.72
C THR A 123 -2.31 -12.63 8.08
N ALA A 124 -1.63 -13.52 8.80
CA ALA A 124 -0.45 -14.20 8.26
C ALA A 124 -0.38 -15.65 8.70
N TYR A 125 0.17 -16.49 7.83
CA TYR A 125 0.33 -17.93 8.03
C TYR A 125 1.74 -18.35 7.60
N LEU A 126 2.34 -19.28 8.34
CA LEU A 126 3.61 -19.90 8.01
C LEU A 126 3.38 -21.38 7.70
N SER A 127 3.88 -21.84 6.55
CA SER A 127 3.96 -23.24 6.17
C SER A 127 5.40 -23.72 6.24
N GLU A 128 5.65 -24.71 7.09
CA GLU A 128 6.96 -25.36 7.22
C GLU A 128 6.78 -26.86 7.47
N GLY A 129 7.49 -27.70 6.70
CA GLY A 129 7.40 -29.16 6.84
C GLY A 129 5.99 -29.73 6.66
N GLY A 130 5.12 -29.05 5.90
CA GLY A 130 3.71 -29.42 5.72
C GLY A 130 2.79 -29.07 6.89
N VAL A 131 3.29 -28.31 7.87
CA VAL A 131 2.51 -27.77 8.99
C VAL A 131 2.24 -26.29 8.74
N VAL A 132 0.97 -25.91 8.82
CA VAL A 132 0.54 -24.51 8.73
C VAL A 132 0.29 -23.96 10.13
N THR A 133 0.90 -22.83 10.43
CA THR A 133 0.78 -22.14 11.72
C THR A 133 0.32 -20.70 11.49
N PRO A 134 -0.77 -20.25 12.13
CA PRO A 134 -1.14 -18.83 12.11
C PRO A 134 -0.08 -18.02 12.86
N LEU A 135 0.35 -16.91 12.27
CA LEU A 135 1.30 -15.99 12.88
C LEU A 135 0.57 -14.86 13.61
N SER A 136 1.23 -14.29 14.61
CA SER A 136 0.73 -13.11 15.33
C SER A 136 1.46 -11.84 14.90
N GLY A 137 0.91 -10.68 15.25
CA GLY A 137 1.53 -9.38 14.95
C GLY A 137 1.69 -9.12 13.45
N ALA A 138 0.83 -9.70 12.63
CA ALA A 138 0.79 -9.45 11.20
C ALA A 138 0.49 -7.98 10.92
N PHE A 139 1.16 -7.39 9.93
CA PHE A 139 0.91 -6.02 9.49
C PHE A 139 1.29 -5.85 8.02
N TYR A 140 0.71 -4.81 7.40
CA TYR A 140 0.99 -4.36 6.05
C TYR A 140 0.95 -2.84 6.01
N ASP A 141 1.92 -2.24 5.33
CA ASP A 141 2.00 -0.81 5.04
C ASP A 141 2.17 -0.66 3.53
N TRP A 142 1.34 0.18 2.91
CA TRP A 142 1.37 0.47 1.47
C TRP A 142 2.61 1.27 1.04
N GLY A 143 3.29 1.96 1.97
CA GLY A 143 4.45 2.80 1.67
C GLY A 143 4.08 4.11 0.98
N GLY A 144 2.82 4.56 1.14
CA GLY A 144 2.30 5.82 0.60
C GLY A 144 2.36 5.92 -0.93
N ASN A 145 2.56 7.14 -1.46
CA ASN A 145 2.46 7.40 -2.91
C ASN A 145 3.59 6.79 -3.77
N HIS A 146 4.57 6.15 -3.13
CA HIS A 146 5.67 5.48 -3.82
C HIS A 146 5.46 3.99 -3.99
N HIS A 147 4.48 3.38 -3.29
CA HIS A 147 4.26 1.94 -3.28
C HIS A 147 5.55 1.24 -2.85
N ASN A 148 5.94 1.53 -1.61
CA ASN A 148 7.07 0.89 -0.94
C ASN A 148 6.49 0.02 0.16
N GLU A 149 5.73 -0.97 -0.29
CA GLU A 149 5.07 -1.96 0.54
C GLU A 149 6.02 -2.58 1.58
N THR A 150 5.55 -2.64 2.81
CA THR A 150 6.25 -3.32 3.90
C THR A 150 5.26 -4.22 4.60
N LEU A 151 5.63 -5.48 4.78
CA LEU A 151 4.77 -6.45 5.46
C LEU A 151 5.57 -7.20 6.51
N GLY A 152 4.89 -7.73 7.52
CA GLY A 152 5.59 -8.47 8.55
C GLY A 152 4.68 -9.24 9.48
N ALA A 153 5.32 -10.04 10.33
CA ALA A 153 4.68 -10.87 11.34
C ALA A 153 5.69 -11.21 12.45
N VAL A 154 5.23 -11.87 13.51
CA VAL A 154 6.09 -12.40 14.57
C VAL A 154 6.29 -13.90 14.38
N ILE A 155 7.56 -14.32 14.25
CA ILE A 155 7.99 -15.72 14.14
C ILE A 155 9.00 -15.96 15.26
N ASP A 156 8.77 -16.96 16.12
CA ASP A 156 9.63 -17.29 17.27
C ASP A 156 9.99 -16.08 18.17
N ALA A 157 9.01 -15.21 18.41
CA ALA A 157 9.15 -13.94 19.15
C ALA A 157 10.05 -12.87 18.48
N VAL A 158 10.52 -13.12 17.26
CA VAL A 158 11.21 -12.14 16.41
C VAL A 158 10.20 -11.46 15.50
N ARG A 159 10.20 -10.12 15.47
CA ARG A 159 9.44 -9.38 14.45
C ARG A 159 10.22 -9.47 13.14
N VAL A 160 9.61 -10.08 12.14
CA VAL A 160 10.14 -10.22 10.79
C VAL A 160 9.40 -9.24 9.89
N THR A 161 10.15 -8.46 9.13
CA THR A 161 9.62 -7.48 8.19
C THR A 161 10.21 -7.76 6.81
N TRP A 162 9.38 -8.12 5.84
CA TRP A 162 9.77 -8.15 4.43
C TRP A 162 9.63 -6.75 3.84
N THR A 163 10.68 -6.30 3.16
CA THR A 163 10.72 -4.98 2.50
C THR A 163 11.71 -5.04 1.33
N TYR A 164 12.09 -3.88 0.79
CA TYR A 164 12.94 -3.78 -0.39
C TYR A 164 14.39 -3.48 -0.02
N SER A 165 15.30 -4.14 -0.72
CA SER A 165 16.72 -3.81 -0.76
C SER A 165 17.08 -2.74 -1.79
N SER A 166 16.13 -2.37 -2.67
CA SER A 166 16.35 -1.51 -3.84
C SER A 166 15.10 -0.71 -4.23
N TYR A 167 15.26 0.59 -4.51
CA TYR A 167 14.14 1.53 -4.74
C TYR A 167 14.25 2.41 -6.00
N GLY A 168 15.39 2.42 -6.69
CA GLY A 168 15.55 3.14 -7.96
C GLY A 168 15.18 4.64 -7.94
N PHE A 169 14.84 5.17 -9.11
CA PHE A 169 14.51 6.59 -9.27
C PHE A 169 13.20 6.99 -8.58
N GLY A 170 13.27 8.05 -7.78
CA GLY A 170 12.09 8.59 -7.11
C GLY A 170 11.63 7.75 -5.91
N PHE A 171 12.50 6.87 -5.40
CA PHE A 171 12.24 6.04 -4.23
C PHE A 171 11.04 5.10 -4.45
N ARG A 172 10.98 4.43 -5.61
CA ARG A 172 9.92 3.51 -6.04
C ARG A 172 10.50 2.13 -6.35
N ALA A 173 10.21 1.15 -5.50
CA ALA A 173 10.61 -0.22 -5.75
C ALA A 173 10.22 -0.69 -7.16
N CYS A 174 11.12 -1.44 -7.81
CA CYS A 174 10.91 -1.99 -9.15
C CYS A 174 10.69 -3.51 -9.17
N HIS A 175 10.86 -4.14 -8.00
CA HIS A 175 10.59 -5.55 -7.72
C HIS A 175 9.70 -5.62 -6.48
N PRO A 176 9.03 -6.76 -6.21
CA PRO A 176 8.39 -7.04 -4.91
C PRO A 176 9.41 -7.06 -3.75
N PRO A 177 8.95 -7.09 -2.48
CA PRO A 177 9.85 -7.21 -1.33
C PRO A 177 10.78 -8.42 -1.48
N ASP A 178 12.07 -8.22 -1.22
CA ASP A 178 13.13 -9.15 -1.64
C ASP A 178 14.17 -9.44 -0.54
N CYS A 179 13.89 -8.99 0.68
CA CYS A 179 14.75 -9.15 1.82
C CYS A 179 13.94 -9.04 3.12
N VAL A 180 14.59 -9.36 4.24
CA VAL A 180 13.99 -9.21 5.56
C VAL A 180 14.81 -8.35 6.51
N ARG A 181 14.11 -7.76 7.47
CA ARG A 181 14.65 -7.19 8.70
C ARG A 181 14.16 -8.00 9.88
N LEU A 182 15.04 -8.24 10.85
CA LEU A 182 14.74 -9.00 12.05
C LEU A 182 14.88 -8.10 13.27
N GLU A 183 13.83 -7.97 14.07
CA GLU A 183 13.88 -7.28 15.36
C GLU A 183 13.65 -8.29 16.49
N ASP A 184 14.70 -8.53 17.27
CA ASP A 184 14.70 -9.42 18.43
C ASP A 184 15.09 -8.64 19.69
N ASN A 185 14.18 -8.55 20.65
CA ASN A 185 14.39 -7.85 21.91
C ASN A 185 14.92 -6.40 21.74
N GLY A 186 14.42 -5.70 20.71
CA GLY A 186 14.81 -4.33 20.36
C GLY A 186 16.13 -4.21 19.59
N THR A 187 16.78 -5.33 19.27
CA THR A 187 17.95 -5.37 18.37
C THR A 187 17.47 -5.57 16.95
N LEU A 188 17.73 -4.58 16.09
CA LEU A 188 17.44 -4.66 14.66
C LEU A 188 18.65 -5.22 13.90
N THR A 189 18.41 -6.28 13.13
CA THR A 189 19.33 -6.79 12.11
C THR A 189 18.71 -6.48 10.75
N ASP A 190 19.35 -5.58 9.99
CA ASP A 190 18.87 -5.16 8.67
C ASP A 190 19.53 -5.98 7.57
N GLY A 191 18.74 -6.78 6.86
CA GLY A 191 19.16 -7.57 5.71
C GLY A 191 18.85 -6.91 4.38
N CYS A 192 18.21 -5.74 4.41
CA CYS A 192 17.70 -4.98 3.28
C CYS A 192 18.58 -3.78 2.91
N GLU A 193 19.82 -3.75 3.42
CA GLU A 193 20.85 -2.89 2.84
C GLU A 193 21.09 -3.27 1.36
N PRO A 194 21.69 -2.39 0.54
CA PRO A 194 21.87 -2.63 -0.90
C PRO A 194 22.56 -3.95 -1.26
N GLU A 195 23.38 -4.51 -0.37
CA GLU A 195 24.02 -5.81 -0.54
C GLU A 195 23.08 -7.01 -0.34
N ARG A 196 21.86 -6.77 0.16
CA ARG A 196 20.78 -7.76 0.36
C ARG A 196 21.26 -9.01 1.10
N THR A 197 21.72 -8.81 2.34
CA THR A 197 22.41 -9.86 3.11
C THR A 197 21.49 -10.95 3.67
N MET A 198 20.17 -10.67 3.77
CA MET A 198 19.15 -11.66 4.12
C MET A 198 18.08 -11.71 3.02
N PRO A 199 18.38 -12.33 1.87
CA PRO A 199 17.48 -12.35 0.72
C PRO A 199 16.28 -13.24 1.00
N GLU A 200 15.10 -12.76 0.64
CA GLU A 200 13.86 -13.53 0.60
C GLU A 200 13.13 -13.22 -0.71
N ILE A 201 12.19 -14.07 -1.11
CA ILE A 201 11.44 -13.89 -2.33
C ILE A 201 10.00 -13.65 -1.94
N CYS A 202 9.43 -12.49 -2.25
CA CYS A 202 8.00 -12.27 -2.19
C CYS A 202 7.39 -12.14 -3.57
N VAL A 203 6.15 -12.60 -3.72
CA VAL A 203 5.32 -12.37 -4.90
C VAL A 203 3.94 -11.93 -4.44
N SER A 204 3.31 -11.02 -5.18
CA SER A 204 1.91 -10.69 -4.95
C SER A 204 1.01 -11.82 -5.46
N VAL A 205 -0.06 -12.10 -4.72
CA VAL A 205 -1.11 -13.02 -5.17
C VAL A 205 -2.01 -12.24 -6.13
N PRO A 206 -2.11 -12.63 -7.41
CA PRO A 206 -2.98 -11.92 -8.34
C PRO A 206 -4.45 -12.26 -8.09
N ALA A 207 -5.37 -11.35 -8.45
CA ALA A 207 -6.82 -11.59 -8.42
C ALA A 207 -7.26 -12.84 -9.22
N THR A 208 -6.45 -13.27 -10.19
CA THR A 208 -6.69 -14.50 -10.95
C THR A 208 -6.49 -15.78 -10.14
N GLY A 209 -5.79 -15.70 -9.00
CA GLY A 209 -5.36 -16.85 -8.19
C GLY A 209 -4.18 -17.63 -8.79
N ALA A 210 -3.65 -17.26 -9.95
CA ALA A 210 -2.51 -17.96 -10.55
C ALA A 210 -1.21 -17.52 -9.84
N LEU A 211 -0.78 -18.27 -8.83
CA LEU A 211 0.44 -17.97 -8.09
C LEU A 211 1.69 -17.95 -8.98
N PRO A 212 2.48 -16.87 -8.97
CA PRO A 212 3.81 -16.87 -9.53
C PRO A 212 4.74 -17.87 -8.80
N LEU A 213 5.77 -18.33 -9.50
CA LEU A 213 6.83 -19.12 -8.86
C LEU A 213 7.66 -18.23 -7.93
N LEU A 214 8.05 -18.77 -6.77
CA LEU A 214 9.01 -18.13 -5.87
C LEU A 214 10.43 -18.31 -6.41
N VAL A 215 10.81 -17.45 -7.36
CA VAL A 215 12.14 -17.42 -7.98
C VAL A 215 12.84 -16.13 -7.58
N ASP A 216 14.10 -16.21 -7.14
CA ASP A 216 14.93 -15.03 -6.90
C ASP A 216 15.46 -14.52 -8.25
N ASP A 217 14.78 -13.53 -8.80
CA ASP A 217 15.15 -12.83 -10.04
C ASP A 217 15.63 -11.40 -9.80
N PHE A 218 16.00 -11.09 -8.55
CA PHE A 218 16.39 -9.75 -8.13
C PHE A 218 17.50 -9.16 -8.99
N ALA A 219 17.29 -7.90 -9.34
CA ALA A 219 18.31 -7.01 -9.83
C ALA A 219 18.15 -5.65 -9.13
N PRO A 220 19.25 -4.91 -8.90
CA PRO A 220 19.15 -3.53 -8.44
C PRO A 220 18.32 -2.70 -9.43
N CYS A 221 17.40 -1.92 -8.90
CA CYS A 221 16.57 -0.99 -9.64
C CYS A 221 17.39 0.08 -10.33
N ALA A 222 16.96 0.45 -11.54
CA ALA A 222 17.55 1.57 -12.25
C ALA A 222 17.43 2.85 -11.40
N GLY A 223 18.57 3.48 -11.12
CA GLY A 223 18.67 4.68 -10.30
C GLY A 223 19.33 4.47 -8.94
N ASP A 224 19.49 3.22 -8.50
CA ASP A 224 20.32 2.91 -7.35
C ASP A 224 21.79 3.08 -7.75
N ASN A 225 22.39 4.17 -7.27
CA ASN A 225 23.83 4.38 -7.39
C ASN A 225 24.46 3.61 -6.24
N GLY A 226 24.93 2.39 -6.51
CA GLY A 226 25.74 1.63 -5.56
C GLY A 226 26.98 2.39 -5.09
#